data_AF-A0A6A3HBY5-F1
#
_entry.id   AF-A0A6A3HBY5-F1
#
_cell.length_a   1.000
_cell.length_b   1.000
_cell.length_c   1.000
_cell.angle_alpha   90.00
_cell.angle_beta   90.00
_cell.angle_gamma   90.00
#
_symmetry.space_group_name_H-M   'P 1'
#
loop_
_entity.id
_entity.type
_entity.pdbx_description
1 polymer ?
#
loop_
_entity_poly.entity_id
_entity_poly.type
_entity_poly.pdbx_seq_one_letter_code
_entity_poly.pdbx_strand_id
1 'polypeptide(L)'
;MQYGYESEDQLAFVEVIQLLLFDEDLHFFNDFVREEAQLRPDVAIAGLQHLTTRHCPAGTRGLLMDELTQLKKKRGDTVRQYSSSFRMLLRMIPFLEHGENEAVAEADAVRMYRLGMPVDWQVEVNRISCIWDLASIETQFELIERNERDEAILRNNRPKRNGP
;
A
#
# COMPACT_ATOMS: atom_id res chain seq x y z
N MET A 1 8.91 7.35 -8.46
CA MET A 1 8.48 7.97 -9.73
C MET A 1 6.97 8.05 -9.67
N GLN A 2 6.44 9.26 -9.70
CA GLN A 2 5.02 9.52 -9.77
C GLN A 2 4.82 9.93 -11.23
N TYR A 3 4.39 9.00 -12.08
CA TYR A 3 4.09 9.32 -13.49
C TYR A 3 2.93 10.31 -13.48
N GLY A 4 3.13 11.49 -14.07
CA GLY A 4 2.12 12.53 -14.13
C GLY A 4 0.96 12.14 -15.05
N TYR A 5 -0.14 12.89 -14.96
CA TYR A 5 -1.27 12.83 -15.89
C TYR A 5 -0.98 13.57 -17.21
N GLU A 6 0.29 13.88 -17.50
CA GLU A 6 0.68 14.45 -18.79
C GLU A 6 0.80 13.33 -19.83
N SER A 7 0.28 13.55 -21.04
CA SER A 7 0.21 12.51 -22.08
C SER A 7 1.59 11.94 -22.46
N GLU A 8 2.64 12.75 -22.37
CA GLU A 8 4.02 12.29 -22.64
C GLU A 8 4.53 11.32 -21.57
N ASP A 9 4.21 11.57 -20.29
CA ASP A 9 4.57 10.67 -19.17
C ASP A 9 3.90 9.30 -19.32
N GLN A 10 2.69 9.28 -19.88
CA GLN A 10 1.91 8.05 -20.06
C GLN A 10 2.45 7.21 -21.20
N LEU A 11 2.88 7.83 -22.31
CA LEU A 11 3.55 7.10 -23.40
C LEU A 11 4.92 6.55 -22.97
N ALA A 12 5.70 7.33 -22.22
CA ALA A 12 6.94 6.83 -21.62
C ALA A 12 6.66 5.65 -20.67
N PHE A 13 5.55 5.68 -19.94
CA PHE A 13 5.16 4.58 -19.07
C PHE A 13 4.71 3.34 -19.87
N VAL A 14 3.98 3.52 -20.98
CA VAL A 14 3.66 2.43 -21.93
C VAL A 14 4.94 1.72 -22.39
N GLU A 15 5.97 2.45 -22.81
CA GLU A 15 7.24 1.86 -23.26
C GLU A 15 7.89 1.03 -22.15
N VAL A 16 7.89 1.53 -20.92
CA VAL A 16 8.40 0.77 -19.77
C VAL A 16 7.59 -0.52 -19.54
N ILE A 17 6.27 -0.46 -19.63
CA ILE A 17 5.41 -1.64 -19.46
C ILE A 17 5.68 -2.65 -20.58
N GLN A 18 5.81 -2.21 -21.84
CA GLN A 18 6.12 -3.08 -22.96
C GLN A 18 7.43 -3.85 -22.79
N LEU A 19 8.44 -3.23 -22.17
CA LEU A 19 9.71 -3.89 -21.86
C LEU A 19 9.59 -4.97 -20.76
N LEU A 20 8.52 -4.93 -19.95
CA LEU A 20 8.27 -5.87 -18.87
C LEU A 20 7.33 -7.01 -19.26
N LEU A 21 6.55 -6.84 -20.33
CA LEU A 21 5.60 -7.84 -20.82
C LEU A 21 6.21 -8.72 -21.92
N PHE A 22 5.69 -9.94 -22.04
CA PHE A 22 6.14 -10.91 -23.03
C PHE A 22 4.94 -11.58 -23.71
N ASP A 23 5.21 -12.16 -24.88
CA ASP A 23 4.29 -13.01 -25.64
C ASP A 23 2.87 -12.44 -25.77
N GLU A 24 1.86 -13.23 -25.39
CA GLU A 24 0.45 -12.89 -25.56
C GLU A 24 0.03 -11.68 -24.72
N ASP A 25 0.67 -11.42 -23.58
CA ASP A 25 0.36 -10.26 -22.74
C ASP A 25 0.89 -8.97 -23.34
N LEU A 26 2.07 -9.02 -23.97
CA LEU A 26 2.59 -7.89 -24.73
C LEU A 26 1.69 -7.58 -25.93
N HIS A 27 1.24 -8.60 -26.66
CA HIS A 27 0.31 -8.42 -27.78
C HIS A 27 -1.01 -7.81 -27.34
N PHE A 28 -1.62 -8.37 -26.29
CA PHE A 28 -2.88 -7.90 -25.74
C PHE A 28 -2.81 -6.45 -25.26
N PHE A 29 -1.74 -6.08 -24.54
CA PHE A 29 -1.51 -4.70 -24.12
C PHE A 29 -1.30 -3.74 -25.30
N ASN A 30 -0.53 -4.15 -26.30
CA ASN A 30 -0.25 -3.31 -27.47
C ASN A 30 -1.50 -3.05 -28.32
N ASP A 31 -2.36 -4.05 -28.49
CA ASP A 31 -3.62 -3.89 -29.21
C ASP A 31 -4.51 -2.87 -28.49
N PHE A 32 -4.64 -2.96 -27.16
CA PHE A 32 -5.36 -1.97 -26.35
C PHE A 32 -4.78 -0.56 -26.50
N VAL A 33 -3.47 -0.41 -26.31
CA VAL A 33 -2.82 0.91 -26.39
C VAL A 33 -2.98 1.52 -27.78
N ARG A 34 -2.87 0.72 -28.85
CA ARG A 34 -3.06 1.19 -30.23
C ARG A 34 -4.46 1.76 -30.45
N GLU A 35 -5.47 1.16 -29.85
CA GLU A 35 -6.87 1.56 -30.01
C GLU A 35 -7.21 2.79 -29.14
N GLU A 36 -6.68 2.86 -27.93
CA GLU A 36 -7.11 3.82 -26.91
C GLU A 36 -6.18 5.03 -26.72
N ALA A 37 -4.93 5.01 -27.23
CA ALA A 37 -3.93 6.06 -26.95
C ALA A 37 -4.33 7.47 -27.39
N GLN A 38 -5.21 7.61 -28.39
CA GLN A 38 -5.71 8.92 -28.84
C GLN A 38 -6.93 9.40 -28.03
N LEU A 39 -7.62 8.48 -27.36
CA LEU A 39 -8.88 8.74 -26.66
C LEU A 39 -8.68 8.91 -25.16
N ARG A 40 -7.66 8.24 -24.60
CA ARG A 40 -7.42 8.15 -23.17
C ARG A 40 -6.12 8.83 -22.76
N PRO A 41 -6.17 9.90 -21.96
CA PRO A 41 -4.96 10.50 -21.42
C PRO A 41 -4.27 9.57 -20.40
N ASP A 42 -4.97 8.58 -19.84
CA ASP A 42 -4.49 7.60 -18.86
C ASP A 42 -4.19 6.22 -19.49
N VAL A 43 -3.85 6.17 -20.79
CA VAL A 43 -3.77 4.91 -21.57
C VAL A 43 -2.87 3.84 -20.94
N ALA A 44 -1.77 4.21 -20.28
CA ALA A 44 -0.88 3.24 -19.64
C ALA A 44 -1.58 2.53 -18.46
N ILE A 45 -2.26 3.30 -17.61
CA ILE A 45 -3.01 2.79 -16.46
C ILE A 45 -4.20 1.96 -16.95
N ALA A 46 -4.91 2.46 -17.96
CA ALA A 46 -6.02 1.76 -18.57
C ALA A 46 -5.60 0.43 -19.20
N GLY A 47 -4.45 0.38 -19.87
CA GLY A 47 -3.91 -0.85 -20.45
C GLY A 47 -3.45 -1.85 -19.39
N LEU A 48 -2.89 -1.38 -18.27
CA LEU A 48 -2.58 -2.24 -17.12
C LEU A 48 -3.85 -2.82 -16.51
N GLN A 49 -4.88 -1.99 -16.35
CA GLN A 49 -6.20 -2.47 -15.93
C GLN A 49 -6.71 -3.52 -16.91
N HIS A 50 -6.59 -3.26 -18.22
CA HIS A 50 -6.97 -4.22 -19.25
C HIS A 50 -6.29 -5.57 -19.09
N LEU A 51 -4.99 -5.59 -18.84
CA LEU A 51 -4.27 -6.85 -18.57
C LEU A 51 -4.82 -7.61 -17.36
N THR A 52 -5.31 -6.91 -16.33
CA THR A 52 -5.86 -7.57 -15.16
C THR A 52 -7.17 -8.31 -15.43
N THR A 53 -7.96 -7.98 -16.46
CA THR A 53 -9.15 -8.82 -16.75
C THR A 53 -8.79 -10.22 -17.21
N ARG A 54 -7.61 -10.38 -17.80
CA ARG A 54 -7.13 -11.69 -18.23
C ARG A 54 -6.63 -12.53 -17.06
N HIS A 55 -5.95 -11.88 -16.10
CA HIS A 55 -5.18 -12.58 -15.07
C HIS A 55 -5.81 -12.54 -13.68
N CYS A 56 -6.67 -11.57 -13.42
CA CYS A 56 -7.35 -11.39 -12.14
C CYS A 56 -8.82 -11.79 -12.28
N PRO A 57 -9.26 -12.89 -11.65
CA PRO A 57 -10.68 -13.26 -11.67
C PRO A 57 -11.53 -12.22 -10.95
N ALA A 58 -12.83 -12.18 -11.29
CA ALA A 58 -13.80 -11.35 -10.61
C ALA A 58 -13.77 -11.60 -9.08
N GLY A 59 -13.83 -10.53 -8.29
CA GLY A 59 -13.74 -10.59 -6.82
C GLY A 59 -12.33 -10.51 -6.25
N THR A 60 -11.28 -10.41 -7.09
CA THR A 60 -9.89 -10.20 -6.64
C THR A 60 -9.76 -8.98 -5.72
N ARG A 61 -10.48 -7.88 -6.01
CA ARG A 61 -10.46 -6.69 -5.17
C ARG A 61 -11.00 -6.96 -3.77
N GLY A 62 -12.09 -7.72 -3.67
CA GLY A 62 -12.67 -8.15 -2.39
C GLY A 62 -11.64 -8.90 -1.54
N LEU A 63 -10.91 -9.83 -2.15
CA LEU A 63 -9.82 -10.54 -1.49
C LEU A 63 -8.70 -9.61 -1.00
N LEU A 64 -8.27 -8.65 -1.82
CA LEU A 64 -7.27 -7.66 -1.40
C LEU A 64 -7.76 -6.75 -0.27
N MET A 65 -9.04 -6.34 -0.30
CA MET A 65 -9.66 -5.53 0.76
C MET A 65 -9.78 -6.31 2.07
N ASP A 66 -10.15 -7.59 2.00
CA ASP A 66 -10.17 -8.48 3.15
C ASP A 66 -8.76 -8.67 3.72
N GLU A 67 -7.76 -8.87 2.86
CA GLU A 67 -6.37 -9.00 3.27
C GLU A 67 -5.86 -7.71 3.94
N LEU A 68 -6.13 -6.53 3.36
CA LEU A 68 -5.81 -5.23 3.98
C LEU A 68 -6.46 -5.07 5.36
N THR A 69 -7.72 -5.46 5.50
CA THR A 69 -8.48 -5.33 6.75
C THR A 69 -7.96 -6.29 7.83
N GLN A 70 -7.55 -7.48 7.42
CA GLN A 70 -7.07 -8.53 8.32
C GLN A 70 -5.58 -8.43 8.59
N LEU A 71 -4.81 -7.66 7.80
CA LEU A 71 -3.38 -7.52 7.98
C LEU A 71 -3.04 -6.97 9.37
N LYS A 72 -2.25 -7.74 10.12
CA LYS A 72 -1.74 -7.35 11.45
C LYS A 72 -0.22 -7.30 11.43
N LYS A 73 0.36 -6.34 12.16
CA LYS A 73 1.78 -6.36 12.52
C LYS A 73 2.04 -7.59 13.38
N LYS A 74 2.88 -8.51 12.91
CA LYS A 74 3.21 -9.72 13.66
C LYS A 74 4.21 -9.39 14.76
N ARG A 75 4.23 -10.23 15.80
CA ARG A 75 5.24 -10.12 16.86
C ARG A 75 6.64 -10.36 16.27
N GLY A 76 7.53 -9.38 16.42
CA GLY A 76 8.89 -9.44 15.89
C GLY A 76 9.09 -8.65 14.58
N ASP A 77 8.01 -8.34 13.85
CA ASP A 77 8.07 -7.43 12.72
C ASP A 77 8.21 -5.98 13.21
N THR A 78 8.94 -5.18 12.46
CA THR A 78 9.01 -3.71 12.63
C THR A 78 7.77 -3.03 12.06
N VAL A 79 7.48 -1.81 12.50
CA VAL A 79 6.42 -0.98 11.89
C VAL A 79 6.65 -0.85 10.40
N ARG A 80 7.89 -0.55 9.98
CA ARG A 80 8.25 -0.38 8.58
C ARG A 80 7.99 -1.63 7.73
N GLN A 81 8.24 -2.83 8.26
CA GLN A 81 7.92 -4.08 7.54
C GLN A 81 6.42 -4.22 7.33
N TYR A 82 5.63 -3.98 8.39
CA TYR A 82 4.17 -3.95 8.28
C TYR A 82 3.69 -2.89 7.28
N SER A 83 4.21 -1.66 7.33
CA SER A 83 3.85 -0.58 6.39
C SER A 83 4.17 -0.94 4.95
N SER A 84 5.30 -1.61 4.72
CA SER A 84 5.67 -2.10 3.39
C SER A 84 4.64 -3.09 2.85
N SER A 85 4.24 -4.08 3.66
CA SER A 85 3.22 -5.06 3.27
C SER A 85 1.85 -4.40 3.03
N PHE A 86 1.44 -3.49 3.91
CA PHE A 86 0.19 -2.76 3.78
C PHE A 86 0.14 -1.92 2.49
N ARG A 87 1.20 -1.14 2.23
CA ARG A 87 1.32 -0.32 1.01
C ARG A 87 1.39 -1.15 -0.26
N MET A 88 1.98 -2.34 -0.20
CA MET A 88 2.02 -3.25 -1.35
C MET A 88 0.61 -3.67 -1.76
N LEU A 89 -0.20 -4.13 -0.80
CA LEU A 89 -1.60 -4.50 -1.06
C LEU A 89 -2.43 -3.31 -1.55
N LEU A 90 -2.29 -2.15 -0.90
CA LEU A 90 -3.02 -0.94 -1.26
C LEU A 90 -2.73 -0.48 -2.69
N ARG A 91 -1.49 -0.64 -3.16
CA ARG A 91 -1.07 -0.26 -4.51
C ARG A 91 -1.60 -1.17 -5.61
N MET A 92 -2.04 -2.39 -5.30
CA MET A 92 -2.57 -3.32 -6.31
C MET A 92 -4.01 -2.99 -6.71
N ILE A 93 -4.79 -2.42 -5.80
CA ILE A 93 -6.24 -2.20 -5.97
C ILE A 93 -6.60 -1.32 -7.19
N PRO A 94 -5.92 -0.18 -7.46
CA PRO A 94 -6.31 0.71 -8.55
C PRO A 94 -6.14 0.13 -9.96
N PHE A 95 -5.49 -1.04 -10.08
CA PHE A 95 -5.24 -1.67 -11.37
C PHE A 95 -6.28 -2.74 -11.72
N LEU A 96 -7.37 -2.91 -10.97
CA LEU A 96 -8.36 -3.97 -11.21
C LEU A 96 -9.58 -3.46 -12.02
N GLU A 97 -9.65 -3.82 -13.32
CA GLU A 97 -10.62 -3.26 -14.30
C GLU A 97 -12.11 -3.51 -14.02
N HIS A 98 -12.49 -4.40 -13.09
CA HIS A 98 -13.86 -4.94 -12.95
C HIS A 98 -14.91 -3.97 -12.35
N GLY A 99 -14.86 -2.67 -12.65
CA GLY A 99 -15.74 -1.65 -12.05
C GLY A 99 -15.42 -1.36 -10.59
N GLU A 100 -14.30 -1.91 -10.11
CA GLU A 100 -13.80 -1.89 -8.74
C GLU A 100 -12.60 -0.94 -8.55
N ASN A 101 -12.37 -0.09 -9.56
CA ASN A 101 -11.27 0.87 -9.67
C ASN A 101 -11.39 2.08 -8.73
N GLU A 102 -12.36 2.11 -7.83
CA GLU A 102 -12.41 3.17 -6.83
C GLU A 102 -11.22 3.01 -5.88
N ALA A 103 -10.35 4.02 -5.92
CA ALA A 103 -9.24 4.12 -4.99
C ALA A 103 -9.77 4.03 -3.57
N VAL A 104 -9.08 3.26 -2.73
CA VAL A 104 -9.40 3.20 -1.30
C VAL A 104 -9.28 4.60 -0.73
N ALA A 105 -10.36 5.11 -0.13
CA ALA A 105 -10.34 6.42 0.49
C ALA A 105 -9.24 6.49 1.56
N GLU A 106 -8.52 7.61 1.64
CA GLU A 106 -7.39 7.72 2.57
C GLU A 106 -7.80 7.47 4.02
N ALA A 107 -8.97 7.96 4.43
CA ALA A 107 -9.52 7.72 5.76
C ALA A 107 -9.75 6.21 6.04
N ASP A 108 -10.12 5.44 5.01
CA ASP A 108 -10.29 3.99 5.11
C ASP A 108 -8.95 3.29 5.21
N ALA A 109 -7.97 3.70 4.40
CA ALA A 109 -6.61 3.18 4.47
C ALA A 109 -5.97 3.45 5.85
N VAL A 110 -6.09 4.67 6.38
CA VAL A 110 -5.61 5.03 7.73
C VAL A 110 -6.30 4.19 8.80
N ARG A 111 -7.63 4.00 8.70
CA ARG A 111 -8.38 3.18 9.66
C ARG A 111 -7.91 1.73 9.62
N MET A 112 -7.79 1.12 8.45
CA MET A 112 -7.31 -0.26 8.28
C MET A 112 -5.87 -0.41 8.79
N TYR A 113 -4.99 0.52 8.41
CA TYR A 113 -3.61 0.55 8.85
C TYR A 113 -3.50 0.56 10.38
N ARG A 114 -4.27 1.44 11.04
CA ARG A 114 -4.31 1.53 12.51
C ARG A 114 -4.82 0.24 13.14
N LEU A 115 -5.89 -0.35 12.61
CA LEU A 115 -6.47 -1.59 13.15
C LEU A 115 -5.51 -2.78 13.08
N GLY A 116 -4.49 -2.72 12.23
CA GLY A 116 -3.44 -3.74 12.15
C GLY A 116 -2.34 -3.63 13.21
N MET A 117 -2.30 -2.55 13.99
CA MET A 117 -1.28 -2.33 15.03
C MET A 117 -1.65 -2.97 16.38
N PRO A 118 -0.68 -3.15 17.29
CA PRO A 118 -0.95 -3.53 18.68
C PRO A 118 -1.98 -2.62 19.36
N VAL A 119 -2.88 -3.20 20.17
CA VAL A 119 -4.04 -2.48 20.76
C VAL A 119 -3.62 -1.34 21.67
N ASP A 120 -2.58 -1.55 22.47
CA ASP A 120 -1.95 -0.54 23.32
C ASP A 120 -1.44 0.65 22.50
N TRP A 121 -0.80 0.41 21.37
CA TRP A 121 -0.33 1.47 20.47
C TRP A 121 -1.50 2.21 19.81
N GLN A 122 -2.57 1.49 19.43
CA GLN A 122 -3.78 2.13 18.90
C GLN A 122 -4.39 3.11 19.91
N VAL A 123 -4.42 2.74 21.20
CA VAL A 123 -4.91 3.61 22.27
C VAL A 123 -4.02 4.84 22.42
N GLU A 124 -2.70 4.69 22.36
CA GLU A 124 -1.76 5.81 22.44
C GLU A 124 -1.98 6.83 21.31
N VAL A 125 -2.08 6.36 20.07
CA VAL A 125 -2.36 7.22 18.91
C VAL A 125 -3.73 7.90 19.03
N ASN A 126 -4.76 7.19 19.48
CA ASN A 126 -6.11 7.75 19.61
C ASN A 126 -6.23 8.85 20.69
N ARG A 127 -5.26 8.97 21.61
CA ARG A 127 -5.21 10.10 22.56
C ARG A 127 -4.79 11.40 21.91
N ILE A 128 -4.15 11.33 20.74
CA ILE A 128 -3.71 12.49 19.97
C ILE A 128 -4.88 12.93 19.09
N SER A 129 -5.45 14.09 19.42
CA SER A 129 -6.53 14.70 18.62
C SER A 129 -5.96 15.32 17.34
N CYS A 130 -5.75 14.50 16.32
CA CYS A 130 -5.22 14.92 15.01
C CYS A 130 -5.95 14.22 13.86
N ILE A 131 -5.96 14.85 12.69
CA ILE A 131 -6.35 14.21 11.43
C ILE A 131 -5.08 13.56 10.89
N TRP A 132 -5.18 12.27 10.65
CA TRP A 132 -4.07 11.46 10.17
C TRP A 132 -4.20 11.22 8.67
N ASP A 133 -3.13 11.50 7.94
CA ASP A 133 -2.88 10.88 6.63
C ASP A 133 -2.08 9.57 6.84
N LEU A 134 -1.90 8.78 5.77
CA LEU A 134 -1.21 7.49 5.91
C LEU A 134 0.26 7.64 6.32
N ALA A 135 0.96 8.68 5.85
CA ALA A 135 2.39 8.86 6.11
C ALA A 135 2.66 9.32 7.57
N SER A 136 1.82 10.20 8.08
CA SER A 136 1.90 10.74 9.44
C SER A 136 1.56 9.67 10.48
N ILE A 137 0.55 8.82 10.24
CA ILE A 137 0.24 7.73 11.16
C ILE A 137 1.32 6.65 11.17
N GLU A 138 1.91 6.33 10.01
CA GLU A 138 3.07 5.44 9.93
C GLU A 138 4.24 5.96 10.77
N THR A 139 4.57 7.24 10.59
CA THR A 139 5.64 7.91 11.34
C THR A 139 5.37 7.88 12.85
N GLN A 140 4.12 8.10 13.27
CA GLN A 140 3.74 8.05 14.67
C GLN A 140 3.92 6.65 15.27
N PHE A 141 3.57 5.59 14.53
CA PHE A 141 3.79 4.23 15.00
C PHE A 141 5.29 3.86 15.02
N GLU A 142 6.09 4.34 14.07
CA GLU A 142 7.55 4.16 14.11
C GLU A 142 8.16 4.83 15.36
N LEU A 143 7.63 5.99 15.78
CA LEU A 143 8.05 6.65 17.01
C LEU A 143 7.68 5.84 18.26
N ILE A 144 6.47 5.28 18.32
CA ILE A 144 6.04 4.41 19.43
C ILE A 144 6.96 3.18 19.53
N GLU A 145 7.23 2.51 18.40
CA GLU A 145 8.13 1.35 18.35
C GLU A 145 9.54 1.68 18.87
N ARG A 146 10.07 2.85 18.49
CA ARG A 146 11.36 3.33 18.98
C ARG A 146 11.35 3.59 20.48
N ASN A 147 10.33 4.27 20.99
CA ASN A 147 10.21 4.58 22.41
C ASN A 147 10.14 3.30 23.26
N GLU A 148 9.37 2.29 22.84
CA GLU A 148 9.33 1.00 23.53
C GLU A 148 10.67 0.28 23.55
N ARG A 149 11.40 0.33 22.43
CA ARG A 149 12.73 -0.26 22.32
C ARG A 149 13.72 0.42 23.26
N ASP A 150 13.70 1.74 23.30
CA ASP A 150 14.57 2.54 24.18
C ASP A 150 14.24 2.28 25.66
N GLU A 151 12.95 2.23 26.03
CA GLU A 151 12.49 1.86 27.38
C GLU A 151 12.92 0.44 27.78
N ALA A 152 12.86 -0.53 26.86
CA ALA A 152 13.31 -1.89 27.12
C ALA A 152 14.83 -1.94 27.38
N ILE A 153 15.62 -1.18 26.64
CA ILE A 153 17.07 -1.05 26.86
C ILE A 153 17.35 -0.43 28.23
N LEU A 154 16.66 0.66 28.58
CA LEU A 154 16.82 1.32 29.88
C LEU A 154 16.45 0.41 31.05
N ARG A 155 15.38 -0.40 30.93
CA ARG A 155 15.00 -1.39 31.95
C ARG A 155 16.06 -2.47 32.13
N ASN A 156 16.63 -2.98 31.04
CA ASN A 156 17.67 -4.01 31.08
C ASN A 156 19.00 -3.50 31.66
N ASN A 157 19.28 -2.21 31.52
CA ASN A 157 20.50 -1.57 32.03
C ASN A 157 20.40 -1.09 33.49
N ARG A 158 19.24 -1.24 34.16
CA ARG A 158 19.14 -0.90 35.59
C ARG A 158 19.93 -1.91 36.41
N PRO A 159 20.92 -1.48 37.22
CA PRO A 159 21.64 -2.39 38.09
C PRO A 159 20.63 -3.05 39.05
N LYS A 160 20.68 -4.38 39.16
CA LYS A 160 20.00 -5.09 40.24
C LYS A 160 20.51 -4.48 41.54
N ARG A 161 19.64 -3.74 42.24
CA ARG A 161 19.93 -3.29 43.61
C ARG A 161 20.16 -4.56 44.43
N ASN A 162 21.43 -4.90 44.65
CA ASN A 162 21.80 -5.87 45.68
C ASN A 162 21.44 -5.19 47.01
N GLY A 163 20.27 -5.54 47.54
CA GLY A 163 19.89 -5.15 48.89
C GLY A 163 20.73 -5.91 49.91
N PRO A 164 21.06 -5.28 51.06
CA PRO A 164 21.65 -5.97 52.20
C PRO A 164 20.68 -6.99 52.82
#